data_AF-A0A197KHT3-F1
#
_entry.id   AF-A0A197KHT3-F1
#
_cell.length_a   1.000
_cell.length_b   1.000
_cell.length_c   1.000
_cell.angle_alpha   90.00
_cell.angle_beta   90.00
_cell.angle_gamma   90.00
#
_symmetry.space_group_name_H-M   'P 1'
#
loop_
_entity.id
_entity.type
_entity.pdbx_description
1 polymer ?
#
loop_
_entity_poly.entity_id
_entity_poly.type
_entity_poly.pdbx_seq_one_letter_code
_entity_poly.pdbx_strand_id
1 'polypeptide(L)'
;MPLNAPQVQGIPSAATRVRRSRHSHFYNTSADLGLIIKLSLVMTNAAFARHTLWQCCQLRAVQLQGHSRPTERSFWSLVRRSTASSPCRSFGTSKPTARNNTSITSETANVEATGTTCPTTIARPRLSPLPFIYLRNLPYERSSALQQLLVDRQLRLRKEREDLRTQAAAAAATGEVINGLTLGLAEDVTNIPKEDGGEDLILLVEHTPTYTNGRRNRGAQGISDQEVARLQSLGAVYVESLRGGEITFHGPGQLVAYPILDLKPIMLSVRCYVSYLEKSIIATCAEFGVKAITTENTGVWISDQKKIAAIGVHVQRYITSHGLALNCNTELEFFNQIVACGLTGKETTSLSKELGDPSVDVRAVIPKFLKGFGATFNRELVALSETRPELEKAIQDYIQTGNPEKLR
;
A
#
# COMPACT_ATOMS: atom_id res chain seq x y z
N MET A 1 -26.39 -10.97 -55.80
CA MET A 1 -25.47 -10.47 -56.83
C MET A 1 -25.20 -9.00 -56.56
N PRO A 2 -23.93 -8.59 -56.39
CA PRO A 2 -23.55 -7.21 -56.07
C PRO A 2 -23.28 -6.42 -57.37
N LEU A 3 -23.51 -5.09 -57.34
CA LEU A 3 -23.05 -4.18 -58.39
C LEU A 3 -22.36 -2.95 -57.77
N ASN A 4 -21.03 -2.99 -57.88
CA ASN A 4 -20.07 -1.95 -58.25
C ASN A 4 -19.93 -0.64 -57.46
N ALA A 5 -18.71 -0.49 -56.93
CA ALA A 5 -17.99 0.76 -56.66
C ALA A 5 -17.56 1.47 -57.96
N PRO A 6 -17.14 2.75 -57.89
CA PRO A 6 -16.24 3.35 -58.87
C PRO A 6 -14.83 3.59 -58.33
N GLN A 7 -13.84 3.36 -59.20
CA GLN A 7 -12.41 3.58 -58.98
C GLN A 7 -11.95 5.01 -59.31
N VAL A 8 -10.99 5.44 -58.49
CA VAL A 8 -9.82 6.31 -58.67
C VAL A 8 -9.47 6.83 -60.08
N GLN A 9 -9.21 8.15 -60.14
CA GLN A 9 -8.15 8.84 -60.91
C GLN A 9 -7.66 9.99 -59.99
N GLY A 10 -6.40 10.40 -59.81
CA GLY A 10 -5.18 10.35 -60.60
C GLY A 10 -4.48 11.70 -60.39
N ILE A 11 -3.27 11.69 -59.82
CA ILE A 11 -2.45 12.84 -59.37
C ILE A 11 -1.99 13.72 -60.55
N PRO A 12 -1.68 15.02 -60.33
CA PRO A 12 -0.30 15.44 -60.61
C PRO A 12 0.38 16.23 -59.48
N SER A 13 1.68 15.96 -59.38
CA SER A 13 2.70 16.50 -58.48
C SER A 13 3.06 17.95 -58.80
N ALA A 14 3.29 18.77 -57.76
CA ALA A 14 4.29 19.83 -57.79
C ALA A 14 4.77 20.19 -56.39
N ALA A 15 6.10 20.12 -56.22
CA ALA A 15 6.86 20.32 -55.01
C ALA A 15 6.75 21.75 -54.44
N THR A 16 6.67 21.88 -53.12
CA THR A 16 7.04 23.12 -52.42
C THR A 16 7.86 22.81 -51.16
N ARG A 17 9.17 22.90 -51.34
CA ARG A 17 10.19 23.48 -50.45
C ARG A 17 9.94 23.43 -48.93
N VAL A 18 10.50 22.39 -48.30
CA VAL A 18 10.72 22.29 -46.85
C VAL A 18 11.71 23.37 -46.39
N ARG A 19 11.25 24.31 -45.56
CA ARG A 19 12.12 25.22 -44.81
C ARG A 19 12.42 24.56 -43.45
N ARG A 20 13.65 24.06 -43.30
CA ARG A 20 14.20 23.54 -42.04
C ARG A 20 14.29 24.69 -41.01
N SER A 21 13.50 24.65 -39.95
CA SER A 21 13.82 25.36 -38.71
C SER A 21 14.50 24.37 -37.75
N ARG A 22 15.79 24.59 -37.53
CA ARG A 22 16.56 23.92 -36.47
C ARG A 22 16.00 24.37 -35.12
N HIS A 23 15.40 23.45 -34.36
CA HIS A 23 15.33 23.56 -32.90
C HIS A 23 16.04 22.33 -32.35
N SER A 24 17.15 22.60 -31.68
CA SER A 24 18.07 21.64 -31.10
C SER A 24 17.41 20.85 -29.99
N HIS A 25 17.41 19.53 -30.15
CA HIS A 25 17.15 18.56 -29.10
C HIS A 25 18.22 18.66 -28.00
N PHE A 26 17.79 18.89 -26.76
CA PHE A 26 18.52 18.47 -25.56
C PHE A 26 17.70 17.36 -24.91
N TYR A 27 17.95 16.12 -25.32
CA TYR A 27 17.58 14.95 -24.54
C TYR A 27 18.67 14.73 -23.51
N ASN A 28 18.30 14.84 -22.23
CA ASN A 28 19.19 14.57 -21.12
C ASN A 28 19.34 13.05 -20.99
N THR A 29 20.35 12.48 -21.65
CA THR A 29 20.78 11.09 -21.45
C THR A 29 21.60 11.01 -20.17
N SER A 30 20.95 10.77 -19.02
CA SER A 30 21.62 10.45 -17.76
C SER A 30 21.11 9.17 -17.09
N ALA A 31 20.38 8.31 -17.82
CA ALA A 31 19.78 7.10 -17.27
C ALA A 31 20.60 5.80 -17.48
N ASP A 32 21.69 5.81 -18.26
CA ASP A 32 22.44 4.58 -18.62
C ASP A 32 23.90 4.51 -18.12
N LEU A 33 24.29 5.38 -17.16
CA LEU A 33 25.61 5.28 -16.51
C LEU A 33 25.56 4.76 -15.06
N GLY A 34 24.37 4.39 -14.56
CA GLY A 34 24.17 3.88 -13.20
C GLY A 34 24.30 2.37 -13.01
N LEU A 35 24.50 1.59 -14.09
CA LEU A 35 24.38 0.12 -14.07
C LEU A 35 25.66 -0.64 -14.49
N ILE A 36 26.84 -0.01 -14.43
CA ILE A 36 28.13 -0.70 -14.70
C ILE A 36 29.08 -0.73 -13.48
N ILE A 37 28.71 -0.16 -12.33
CA ILE A 37 29.54 -0.27 -11.10
C ILE A 37 28.69 -0.78 -9.93
N LYS A 38 28.31 -2.06 -9.97
CA LYS A 38 27.81 -2.77 -8.78
C LYS A 38 27.99 -4.30 -8.86
N LEU A 39 29.16 -4.74 -9.36
CA LEU A 39 29.53 -6.16 -9.39
C LEU A 39 30.98 -6.44 -8.97
N SER A 40 31.60 -5.59 -8.16
CA SER A 40 32.97 -5.85 -7.65
C SER A 40 33.22 -5.53 -6.19
N LEU A 41 32.19 -5.37 -5.35
CA LEU A 41 32.38 -5.21 -3.90
C LEU A 41 31.48 -6.16 -3.07
N VAL A 42 31.50 -7.43 -3.44
CA VAL A 42 31.06 -8.52 -2.55
C VAL A 42 32.22 -9.51 -2.44
N MET A 43 33.33 -9.08 -1.84
CA MET A 43 34.30 -9.95 -1.17
C MET A 43 35.12 -9.09 -0.20
N THR A 44 35.42 -9.66 0.96
CA THR A 44 36.19 -9.11 2.10
C THR A 44 35.46 -8.10 2.99
N ASN A 45 34.82 -8.59 4.07
CA ASN A 45 34.70 -7.81 5.30
C ASN A 45 34.44 -8.63 6.59
N ALA A 46 35.26 -9.67 6.82
CA ALA A 46 35.39 -10.30 8.15
C ALA A 46 36.69 -9.89 8.88
N ALA A 47 37.60 -9.18 8.21
CA ALA A 47 38.86 -8.67 8.77
C ALA A 47 38.74 -7.21 9.26
N PHE A 48 37.94 -6.39 8.59
CA PHE A 48 37.79 -4.96 8.91
C PHE A 48 37.04 -4.74 10.24
N ALA A 49 35.97 -5.51 10.50
CA ALA A 49 35.21 -5.43 11.75
C ALA A 49 36.05 -5.75 13.01
N ARG A 50 37.10 -6.58 12.89
CA ARG A 50 38.01 -6.90 14.00
C ARG A 50 39.00 -5.77 14.30
N HIS A 51 39.40 -5.01 13.29
CA HIS A 51 40.34 -3.90 13.44
C HIS A 51 39.68 -2.65 14.06
N THR A 52 38.42 -2.38 13.68
CA THR A 52 37.65 -1.23 14.21
C THR A 52 37.26 -1.39 15.68
N LEU A 53 36.92 -2.63 16.12
CA LEU A 53 36.61 -2.92 17.53
C LEU A 53 37.85 -2.84 18.44
N TRP A 54 39.04 -3.14 17.93
CA TRP A 54 40.30 -3.00 18.68
C TRP A 54 40.73 -1.53 18.85
N GLN A 55 40.58 -0.72 17.79
CA GLN A 55 40.88 0.71 17.85
C GLN A 55 39.91 1.51 18.75
N CYS A 56 38.63 1.15 18.79
CA CYS A 56 37.67 1.77 19.71
C CYS A 56 37.98 1.47 21.20
N CYS A 57 38.60 0.33 21.51
CA CYS A 57 39.00 -0.01 22.87
C CYS A 57 40.28 0.72 23.32
N GLN A 58 41.19 1.04 22.38
CA GLN A 58 42.38 1.85 22.64
C GLN A 58 42.02 3.30 23.02
N LEU A 59 40.98 3.87 22.39
CA LEU A 59 40.57 5.26 22.63
C LEU A 59 39.84 5.49 23.98
N ARG A 60 39.25 4.45 24.58
CA ARG A 60 38.68 4.53 25.95
C ARG A 60 39.67 4.21 27.07
N ALA A 61 40.84 3.64 26.77
CA ALA A 61 41.85 3.30 27.78
C ALA A 61 42.82 4.45 28.12
N VAL A 62 42.77 5.57 27.39
CA VAL A 62 43.65 6.73 27.62
C VAL A 62 43.13 7.69 28.69
N GLN A 63 41.95 7.45 29.27
CA GLN A 63 41.32 8.34 30.26
C GLN A 63 41.31 7.83 31.71
N LEU A 64 41.96 6.72 32.03
CA LEU A 64 42.10 6.26 33.42
C LEU A 64 43.54 5.82 33.70
N GLN A 65 44.19 6.48 34.65
CA GLN A 65 45.56 6.22 35.06
C GLN A 65 45.71 4.85 35.72
N GLY A 66 46.78 4.16 35.33
CA GLY A 66 47.41 3.06 36.06
C GLY A 66 46.73 1.71 35.87
N HIS A 67 47.36 0.84 35.07
CA HIS A 67 47.58 -0.62 35.24
C HIS A 67 47.96 -1.24 33.88
N SER A 68 48.81 -2.25 33.90
CA SER A 68 49.55 -2.85 32.76
C SER A 68 48.66 -3.40 31.62
N ARG A 69 49.15 -3.28 30.37
CA ARG A 69 48.49 -3.74 29.13
C ARG A 69 48.25 -5.27 29.10
N PRO A 70 47.02 -5.77 28.82
CA PRO A 70 46.80 -7.18 28.54
C PRO A 70 47.02 -7.52 27.06
N THR A 71 47.56 -8.71 26.77
CA THR A 71 47.80 -9.20 25.40
C THR A 71 46.51 -9.78 24.78
N GLU A 72 46.41 -9.75 23.45
CA GLU A 72 45.22 -10.13 22.65
C GLU A 72 44.68 -11.54 22.96
N ARG A 73 45.55 -12.47 23.39
CA ARG A 73 45.16 -13.84 23.81
C ARG A 73 44.33 -13.90 25.10
N SER A 74 44.46 -12.93 26.00
CA SER A 74 43.79 -12.92 27.31
C SER A 74 42.33 -12.43 27.25
N PHE A 75 41.99 -11.59 26.28
CA PHE A 75 40.65 -11.05 26.10
C PHE A 75 39.66 -12.11 25.56
N TRP A 76 40.08 -12.89 24.56
CA TRP A 76 39.23 -13.92 23.95
C TRP A 76 39.04 -15.18 24.79
N SER A 77 39.87 -15.42 25.81
CA SER A 77 39.67 -16.52 26.76
C SER A 77 38.61 -16.20 27.82
N LEU A 78 38.39 -14.92 28.13
CA LEU A 78 37.36 -14.45 29.06
C LEU A 78 35.96 -14.52 28.42
N VAL A 79 35.85 -14.15 27.14
CA VAL A 79 34.59 -14.18 26.37
C VAL A 79 34.09 -15.61 26.12
N ARG A 80 34.99 -16.61 26.04
CA ARG A 80 34.62 -18.02 25.85
C ARG A 80 34.20 -18.76 27.12
N ARG A 81 34.38 -18.17 28.31
CA ARG A 81 34.01 -18.80 29.59
C ARG A 81 32.59 -18.50 30.06
N SER A 82 31.84 -17.61 29.41
CA SER A 82 30.45 -17.28 29.80
C SER A 82 29.37 -18.14 29.12
N THR A 83 29.75 -19.18 28.36
CA THR A 83 28.83 -20.07 27.63
C THR A 83 29.12 -21.54 27.92
N ALA A 84 28.94 -21.97 29.18
CA ALA A 84 28.87 -23.39 29.56
C ALA A 84 28.04 -23.57 30.85
N SER A 85 27.30 -24.66 30.95
CA SER A 85 26.03 -24.87 31.66
C SER A 85 26.06 -25.59 33.04
N SER A 86 25.03 -25.32 33.89
CA SER A 86 24.27 -26.20 34.84
C SER A 86 24.82 -26.53 36.27
N PRO A 87 24.03 -27.06 37.26
CA PRO A 87 22.56 -27.30 37.41
C PRO A 87 21.90 -26.89 38.79
N CYS A 88 20.58 -27.14 38.92
CA CYS A 88 19.66 -26.95 40.07
C CYS A 88 20.09 -27.42 41.48
N ARG A 89 19.60 -26.72 42.52
CA ARG A 89 19.18 -27.28 43.84
C ARG A 89 18.05 -26.46 44.48
N SER A 90 17.10 -27.17 45.10
CA SER A 90 15.92 -26.71 45.84
C SER A 90 16.23 -26.37 47.30
N PHE A 91 15.47 -25.46 47.93
CA PHE A 91 14.91 -25.56 49.30
C PHE A 91 14.11 -24.29 49.72
N GLY A 92 12.89 -24.49 50.24
CA GLY A 92 12.44 -23.92 51.52
C GLY A 92 11.96 -22.46 51.65
N THR A 93 10.65 -22.26 51.56
CA THR A 93 9.75 -21.43 52.42
C THR A 93 10.12 -19.99 52.83
N SER A 94 9.35 -19.00 52.33
CA SER A 94 8.63 -17.98 53.12
C SER A 94 7.88 -16.98 52.21
N LYS A 95 6.59 -16.73 52.49
CA LYS A 95 5.85 -15.51 52.06
C LYS A 95 6.24 -14.35 53.00
N PRO A 96 5.95 -13.04 52.75
CA PRO A 96 5.07 -12.43 51.72
C PRO A 96 5.64 -11.14 51.06
N THR A 97 4.98 -10.66 49.99
CA THR A 97 4.46 -9.28 49.79
C THR A 97 4.41 -8.91 48.30
N ALA A 98 3.30 -8.27 47.92
CA ALA A 98 2.94 -7.87 46.57
C ALA A 98 3.90 -6.82 45.99
N ARG A 99 4.30 -7.01 44.73
CA ARG A 99 4.69 -5.92 43.82
C ARG A 99 4.36 -6.33 42.37
N ASN A 100 3.70 -5.41 41.69
CA ASN A 100 3.15 -5.52 40.35
C ASN A 100 4.22 -5.88 39.30
N ASN A 101 3.94 -6.91 38.50
CA ASN A 101 4.57 -7.11 37.20
C ASN A 101 3.62 -6.58 36.12
N THR A 102 3.92 -5.40 35.58
CA THR A 102 3.39 -4.91 34.31
C THR A 102 4.04 -5.69 33.18
N SER A 103 3.31 -6.65 32.62
CA SER A 103 3.57 -7.18 31.28
C SER A 103 3.22 -6.10 30.26
N ILE A 104 4.17 -5.83 29.37
CA ILE A 104 4.02 -4.91 28.25
C ILE A 104 2.97 -5.52 27.30
N THR A 105 1.76 -5.01 27.38
CA THR A 105 0.68 -5.26 26.44
C THR A 105 0.85 -4.31 25.26
N SER A 106 0.68 -4.83 24.04
CA SER A 106 0.58 -4.03 22.83
C SER A 106 -0.61 -3.07 22.95
N GLU A 107 -0.34 -1.78 22.96
CA GLU A 107 -1.35 -0.72 23.06
C GLU A 107 -2.37 -0.85 21.92
N THR A 108 -3.54 -1.38 22.27
CA THR A 108 -4.80 -1.10 21.58
C THR A 108 -5.17 0.34 21.88
N ALA A 109 -5.06 1.21 20.87
CA ALA A 109 -5.54 2.58 20.98
C ALA A 109 -7.08 2.58 21.08
N ASN A 110 -7.60 2.62 22.31
CA ASN A 110 -8.89 3.25 22.58
C ASN A 110 -8.67 4.76 22.45
N VAL A 111 -9.06 5.31 21.29
CA VAL A 111 -9.02 6.75 21.05
C VAL A 111 -10.26 7.36 21.68
N GLU A 112 -10.12 7.92 22.88
CA GLU A 112 -11.04 8.93 23.38
C GLU A 112 -11.02 10.12 22.41
N ALA A 113 -12.23 10.51 21.99
CA ALA A 113 -12.46 11.54 20.99
C ALA A 113 -12.07 12.92 21.52
N THR A 114 -10.90 13.41 21.14
CA THR A 114 -10.71 14.85 20.96
C THR A 114 -11.28 15.21 19.59
N GLY A 115 -12.27 16.11 19.57
CA GLY A 115 -13.04 16.51 18.40
C GLY A 115 -12.23 17.21 17.32
N THR A 116 -11.38 16.45 16.62
CA THR A 116 -10.68 16.92 15.43
C THR A 116 -11.55 16.61 14.23
N THR A 117 -12.22 17.62 13.69
CA THR A 117 -12.94 17.51 12.43
C THR A 117 -11.97 17.11 11.32
N CYS A 118 -12.36 16.18 10.45
CA CYS A 118 -11.54 15.80 9.33
C CYS A 118 -11.30 17.01 8.41
N PRO A 119 -10.07 17.22 7.91
CA PRO A 119 -9.79 18.35 7.04
C PRO A 119 -10.72 18.32 5.84
N THR A 120 -11.31 19.47 5.49
CA THR A 120 -12.22 19.59 4.35
C THR A 120 -11.49 19.34 3.02
N THR A 121 -10.19 19.61 2.99
CA THR A 121 -9.33 19.39 1.82
C THR A 121 -7.95 18.96 2.29
N ILE A 122 -7.32 18.02 1.59
CA ILE A 122 -5.90 17.72 1.78
C ILE A 122 -5.12 18.92 1.22
N ALA A 123 -4.49 19.68 2.12
CA ALA A 123 -3.61 20.79 1.76
C ALA A 123 -2.54 20.26 0.82
N ARG A 124 -2.46 20.78 -0.42
CA ARG A 124 -1.61 20.27 -1.51
C ARG A 124 -0.17 20.03 -1.03
N PRO A 125 0.20 18.80 -0.64
CA PRO A 125 1.60 18.45 -0.65
C PRO A 125 1.98 18.38 -2.14
N ARG A 126 3.26 18.46 -2.48
CA ARG A 126 3.72 18.10 -3.83
C ARG A 126 3.60 16.57 -4.00
N LEU A 127 2.39 16.03 -3.93
CA LEU A 127 2.14 14.60 -4.15
C LEU A 127 2.27 14.32 -5.63
N SER A 128 2.90 13.21 -5.95
CA SER A 128 2.94 12.70 -7.32
C SER A 128 1.52 12.38 -7.82
N PRO A 129 1.29 12.33 -9.14
CA PRO A 129 0.11 11.68 -9.70
C PRO A 129 -0.08 10.29 -9.08
N LEU A 130 -1.34 9.88 -8.87
CA LEU A 130 -1.71 8.61 -8.26
C LEU A 130 -2.01 7.58 -9.34
N PRO A 131 -1.13 6.59 -9.57
CA PRO A 131 -1.33 5.65 -10.65
C PRO A 131 -2.39 4.61 -10.29
N PHE A 132 -3.17 4.17 -11.27
CA PHE A 132 -4.16 3.10 -11.10
C PHE A 132 -4.01 2.00 -12.15
N ILE A 133 -4.44 0.79 -11.79
CA ILE A 133 -4.56 -0.36 -12.69
C ILE A 133 -5.90 -1.04 -12.45
N TYR A 134 -6.56 -1.49 -13.52
CA TYR A 134 -7.82 -2.23 -13.44
C TYR A 134 -7.62 -3.71 -13.80
N LEU A 135 -8.04 -4.58 -12.89
CA LEU A 135 -7.83 -6.02 -12.92
C LEU A 135 -9.19 -6.73 -12.84
N ARG A 136 -9.50 -7.57 -13.82
CA ARG A 136 -10.80 -8.26 -13.87
C ARG A 136 -10.67 -9.71 -13.48
N ASN A 137 -11.77 -10.27 -12.96
CA ASN A 137 -11.90 -11.70 -12.67
C ASN A 137 -10.76 -12.25 -11.79
N LEU A 138 -10.39 -11.50 -10.75
CA LEU A 138 -9.25 -11.81 -9.91
C LEU A 138 -9.70 -12.54 -8.63
N PRO A 139 -9.21 -13.76 -8.34
CA PRO A 139 -9.47 -14.42 -7.06
C PRO A 139 -9.05 -13.55 -5.87
N TYR A 140 -9.86 -13.51 -4.82
CA TYR A 140 -9.66 -12.60 -3.71
C TYR A 140 -8.32 -12.81 -3.02
N GLU A 141 -7.91 -14.06 -2.78
CA GLU A 141 -6.63 -14.40 -2.14
C GLU A 141 -5.43 -13.90 -2.95
N ARG A 142 -5.50 -14.00 -4.28
CA ARG A 142 -4.46 -13.47 -5.18
C ARG A 142 -4.37 -11.95 -5.07
N SER A 143 -5.51 -11.27 -5.01
CA SER A 143 -5.54 -9.81 -4.80
C SER A 143 -5.07 -9.38 -3.41
N SER A 144 -5.36 -10.18 -2.37
CA SER A 144 -4.98 -9.92 -0.99
C SER A 144 -3.47 -10.07 -0.81
N ALA A 145 -2.89 -11.13 -1.40
CA ALA A 145 -1.45 -11.33 -1.46
C ALA A 145 -0.74 -10.24 -2.27
N LEU A 146 -1.31 -9.80 -3.41
CA LEU A 146 -0.79 -8.66 -4.18
C LEU A 146 -0.74 -7.38 -3.34
N GLN A 147 -1.82 -7.07 -2.61
CA GLN A 147 -1.85 -5.92 -1.72
C GLN A 147 -0.74 -6.00 -0.67
N GLN A 148 -0.54 -7.16 -0.04
CA GLN A 148 0.52 -7.32 0.95
C GLN A 148 1.92 -7.12 0.34
N LEU A 149 2.18 -7.66 -0.85
CA LEU A 149 3.45 -7.45 -1.56
C LEU A 149 3.73 -5.97 -1.84
N LEU A 150 2.70 -5.23 -2.27
CA LEU A 150 2.82 -3.80 -2.56
C LEU A 150 3.01 -2.96 -1.29
N VAL A 151 2.31 -3.30 -0.20
CA VAL A 151 2.51 -2.69 1.12
C VAL A 151 3.94 -2.94 1.61
N ASP A 152 4.42 -4.18 1.54
CA ASP A 152 5.78 -4.55 1.97
C ASP A 152 6.85 -3.85 1.13
N ARG A 153 6.64 -3.78 -0.19
CA ARG A 153 7.50 -3.02 -1.11
C ARG A 153 7.55 -1.54 -0.73
N GLN A 154 6.41 -0.92 -0.45
CA GLN A 154 6.35 0.50 -0.06
C GLN A 154 6.99 0.76 1.31
N LEU A 155 6.83 -0.15 2.28
CA LEU A 155 7.53 -0.09 3.57
C LEU A 155 9.06 -0.18 3.39
N ARG A 156 9.51 -1.11 2.55
CA ARG A 156 10.93 -1.30 2.24
C ARG A 156 11.53 -0.04 1.61
N LEU A 157 10.90 0.49 0.57
CA LEU A 157 11.36 1.71 -0.12
C LEU A 157 11.30 2.95 0.79
N ARG A 158 10.32 3.04 1.69
CA ARG A 158 10.30 4.12 2.70
C ARG A 158 11.50 4.04 3.63
N LYS A 159 11.85 2.84 4.10
CA LYS A 159 13.03 2.63 4.95
C LYS A 159 14.32 2.96 4.21
N GLU A 160 14.49 2.48 2.99
CA GLU A 160 15.67 2.77 2.17
C GLU A 160 15.87 4.28 1.95
N ARG A 161 14.79 5.02 1.67
CA ARG A 161 14.84 6.50 1.55
C ARG A 161 15.25 7.18 2.86
N GLU A 162 14.77 6.70 4.00
CA GLU A 162 15.13 7.26 5.31
C GLU A 162 16.60 6.99 5.67
N ASP A 163 17.09 5.77 5.37
CA ASP A 163 18.48 5.39 5.58
C ASP A 163 19.42 6.25 4.69
N LEU A 164 19.07 6.46 3.42
CA LEU A 164 19.81 7.33 2.50
C LEU A 164 19.84 8.78 2.98
N ARG A 165 18.72 9.32 3.49
CA ARG A 165 18.67 10.66 4.07
C ARG A 165 19.55 10.80 5.29
N THR A 166 19.53 9.80 6.18
CA THR A 166 20.36 9.78 7.39
C THR A 166 21.84 9.77 7.02
N GLN A 167 22.24 8.94 6.05
CA GLN A 167 23.61 8.89 5.54
C GLN A 167 24.03 10.23 4.91
N ALA A 168 23.16 10.82 4.09
CA ALA A 168 23.48 12.07 3.43
C ALA A 168 23.53 13.27 4.39
N ALA A 169 22.67 13.30 5.41
CA ALA A 169 22.75 14.29 6.49
C ALA A 169 24.04 14.14 7.32
N ALA A 170 24.45 12.91 7.61
CA ALA A 170 25.71 12.64 8.31
C ALA A 170 26.94 13.08 7.47
N ALA A 171 26.96 12.77 6.17
CA ALA A 171 28.02 13.18 5.26
C ALA A 171 28.10 14.72 5.13
N ALA A 172 26.95 15.40 5.07
CA ALA A 172 26.90 16.86 5.07
C ALA A 172 27.45 17.47 6.38
N ALA A 173 27.26 16.81 7.52
CA ALA A 173 27.73 17.27 8.81
C ALA A 173 29.24 17.07 9.04
N THR A 174 29.87 16.05 8.44
CA THR A 174 31.30 15.77 8.60
C THR A 174 32.20 16.53 7.62
N GLY A 175 31.64 17.15 6.58
CA GLY A 175 32.41 17.84 5.53
C GLY A 175 33.31 16.90 4.72
N GLU A 176 33.12 15.59 4.81
CA GLU A 176 33.92 14.61 4.07
C GLU A 176 33.58 14.65 2.57
N VAL A 177 34.56 15.07 1.78
CA VAL A 177 34.54 14.90 0.32
C VAL A 177 34.82 13.43 0.02
N ILE A 178 33.76 12.67 -0.23
CA ILE A 178 33.90 11.28 -0.70
C ILE A 178 34.34 11.31 -2.18
N ASN A 179 35.57 10.88 -2.46
CA ASN A 179 36.12 10.56 -3.79
C ASN A 179 36.00 11.66 -4.87
N GLY A 180 36.51 12.87 -4.62
CA GLY A 180 36.79 13.85 -5.70
C GLY A 180 35.58 14.36 -6.49
N LEU A 181 34.36 13.97 -6.14
CA LEU A 181 33.12 14.54 -6.64
C LEU A 181 32.71 15.67 -5.70
N THR A 182 33.35 16.82 -5.87
CA THR A 182 32.88 18.08 -5.27
C THR A 182 31.43 18.29 -5.66
N LEU A 183 30.53 18.34 -4.66
CA LEU A 183 29.15 18.82 -4.70
C LEU A 183 28.49 18.94 -6.10
N GLY A 184 28.10 17.80 -6.68
CA GLY A 184 26.96 17.71 -7.58
C GLY A 184 25.72 17.08 -6.90
N LEU A 185 25.88 16.57 -5.67
CA LEU A 185 24.87 15.75 -4.97
C LEU A 185 24.26 16.44 -3.74
N ALA A 186 24.87 17.49 -3.19
CA ALA A 186 24.34 18.15 -2.00
C ALA A 186 23.01 18.89 -2.30
N GLU A 187 22.88 19.52 -3.47
CA GLU A 187 21.60 20.08 -3.93
C GLU A 187 20.57 18.97 -4.25
N ASP A 188 21.04 17.82 -4.72
CA ASP A 188 20.18 16.69 -5.14
C ASP A 188 19.60 15.90 -3.95
N VAL A 189 20.36 15.75 -2.86
CA VAL A 189 19.86 15.13 -1.60
C VAL A 189 18.80 16.00 -0.94
N THR A 190 18.94 17.33 -0.98
CA THR A 190 17.90 18.25 -0.49
C THR A 190 16.65 18.27 -1.38
N ASN A 191 16.77 17.79 -2.62
CA ASN A 191 15.67 17.62 -3.58
C ASN A 191 15.01 16.24 -3.52
N ILE A 192 15.46 15.30 -2.69
CA ILE A 192 14.71 14.05 -2.42
C ILE A 192 13.36 14.48 -1.83
N PRO A 193 12.24 14.34 -2.55
CA PRO A 193 10.96 14.85 -2.07
C PRO A 193 10.68 14.31 -0.67
N LYS A 194 10.34 15.20 0.26
CA LYS A 194 9.88 14.81 1.60
C LYS A 194 8.55 14.07 1.44
N GLU A 195 8.66 12.75 1.33
CA GLU A 195 7.55 11.80 1.34
C GLU A 195 6.37 12.27 0.47
N ASP A 196 6.48 12.12 -0.84
CA ASP A 196 5.48 12.55 -1.83
C ASP A 196 4.37 11.52 -2.11
N GLY A 197 4.33 10.43 -1.33
CA GLY A 197 3.49 9.28 -1.65
C GLY A 197 3.93 8.57 -2.94
N GLY A 198 5.20 8.66 -3.34
CA GLY A 198 5.70 8.25 -4.66
C GLY A 198 5.52 6.77 -5.03
N GLU A 199 5.13 5.92 -4.09
CA GLU A 199 4.80 4.52 -4.35
C GLU A 199 3.30 4.20 -4.29
N ASP A 200 2.49 5.19 -3.92
CA ASP A 200 1.04 5.05 -3.82
C ASP A 200 0.45 4.58 -5.14
N LEU A 201 -0.60 3.78 -5.06
CA LEU A 201 -1.37 3.34 -6.22
C LEU A 201 -2.78 2.92 -5.84
N ILE A 202 -3.65 2.79 -6.84
CA ILE A 202 -4.98 2.19 -6.67
C ILE A 202 -5.08 0.91 -7.51
N LEU A 203 -5.38 -0.22 -6.86
CA LEU A 203 -5.85 -1.40 -7.57
C LEU A 203 -7.38 -1.30 -7.70
N LEU A 204 -7.88 -1.21 -8.93
CA LEU A 204 -9.30 -1.39 -9.23
C LEU A 204 -9.50 -2.84 -9.63
N VAL A 205 -10.47 -3.52 -9.01
CA VAL A 205 -10.61 -4.97 -9.12
C VAL A 205 -12.08 -5.36 -9.25
N GLU A 206 -12.34 -6.35 -10.10
CA GLU A 206 -13.53 -7.21 -9.99
C GLU A 206 -13.09 -8.59 -9.52
N HIS A 207 -13.72 -9.09 -8.46
CA HIS A 207 -13.42 -10.41 -7.93
C HIS A 207 -14.29 -11.49 -8.56
N THR A 208 -13.76 -12.72 -8.56
CA THR A 208 -14.62 -13.91 -8.62
C THR A 208 -15.53 -13.94 -7.37
N PRO A 209 -16.71 -14.57 -7.42
CA PRO A 209 -17.63 -14.63 -6.27
C PRO A 209 -16.90 -15.09 -4.99
N THR A 210 -16.90 -14.22 -3.97
CA THR A 210 -16.15 -14.43 -2.73
C THR A 210 -16.86 -13.77 -1.54
N TYR A 211 -17.10 -14.53 -0.49
CA TYR A 211 -17.39 -14.01 0.83
C TYR A 211 -16.09 -13.76 1.60
N THR A 212 -15.98 -12.58 2.19
CA THR A 212 -14.83 -12.25 3.04
C THR A 212 -15.29 -11.92 4.43
N ASN A 213 -14.60 -12.43 5.45
CA ASN A 213 -14.91 -12.15 6.84
C ASN A 213 -13.82 -11.27 7.45
N GLY A 214 -14.20 -10.08 7.93
CA GLY A 214 -13.26 -9.13 8.51
C GLY A 214 -12.95 -9.37 9.98
N ARG A 215 -12.06 -8.54 10.54
CA ARG A 215 -11.54 -8.72 11.90
C ARG A 215 -12.58 -8.66 13.03
N ARG A 216 -13.72 -7.99 12.84
CA ARG A 216 -14.73 -7.83 13.91
C ARG A 216 -15.45 -9.15 14.25
N ASN A 217 -15.48 -10.09 13.31
CA ASN A 217 -16.07 -11.42 13.50
C ASN A 217 -15.07 -12.49 13.95
N ARG A 218 -13.80 -12.15 14.21
CA ARG A 218 -12.78 -13.11 14.68
C ARG A 218 -12.88 -13.45 16.18
N GLY A 219 -13.98 -13.07 16.84
CA GLY A 219 -14.26 -13.39 18.25
C GLY A 219 -14.60 -14.87 18.48
N ALA A 220 -14.92 -15.22 19.74
CA ALA A 220 -14.95 -16.60 20.28
C ALA A 220 -15.84 -17.65 19.58
N GLN A 221 -16.68 -17.27 18.61
CA GLN A 221 -17.52 -18.21 17.86
C GLN A 221 -17.26 -18.22 16.35
N GLY A 222 -16.57 -17.22 15.79
CA GLY A 222 -16.30 -17.13 14.35
C GLY A 222 -17.57 -17.32 13.49
N ILE A 223 -17.36 -17.64 12.23
CA ILE A 223 -18.40 -18.25 11.39
C ILE A 223 -18.18 -19.76 11.46
N SER A 224 -19.24 -20.54 11.69
CA SER A 224 -19.11 -21.99 11.84
C SER A 224 -18.69 -22.66 10.53
N ASP A 225 -17.97 -23.79 10.62
CA ASP A 225 -17.54 -24.56 9.44
C ASP A 225 -18.73 -24.98 8.57
N GLN A 226 -19.89 -25.26 9.18
CA GLN A 226 -21.12 -25.55 8.47
C GLN A 226 -21.61 -24.36 7.65
N GLU A 227 -21.55 -23.15 8.20
CA GLU A 227 -21.94 -21.94 7.49
C GLU A 227 -20.95 -21.59 6.38
N VAL A 228 -19.64 -21.77 6.62
CA VAL A 228 -18.61 -21.66 5.57
C VAL A 228 -18.90 -22.63 4.42
N ALA A 229 -19.16 -23.90 4.72
CA ALA A 229 -19.50 -24.90 3.71
C ALA A 229 -20.79 -24.57 2.95
N ARG A 230 -21.80 -24.02 3.64
CA ARG A 230 -23.05 -23.54 3.01
C ARG A 230 -22.79 -22.38 2.05
N LEU A 231 -21.98 -21.41 2.45
CA LEU A 231 -21.63 -20.28 1.57
C LEU A 231 -20.82 -20.74 0.35
N GLN A 232 -19.93 -21.72 0.54
CA GLN A 232 -19.15 -22.31 -0.54
C GLN A 232 -19.98 -23.10 -1.55
N SER A 233 -21.05 -23.77 -1.12
CA SER A 233 -21.94 -24.50 -2.02
C SER A 233 -22.72 -23.60 -2.99
N LEU A 234 -22.76 -22.29 -2.72
CA LEU A 234 -23.35 -21.27 -3.61
C LEU A 234 -22.41 -20.84 -4.76
N GLY A 235 -21.22 -21.44 -4.87
CA GLY A 235 -20.25 -21.11 -5.92
C GLY A 235 -19.37 -19.90 -5.60
N ALA A 236 -19.31 -19.47 -4.33
CA ALA A 236 -18.41 -18.41 -3.87
C ALA A 236 -17.31 -18.98 -2.96
N VAL A 237 -16.11 -18.41 -3.01
CA VAL A 237 -15.04 -18.76 -2.06
C VAL A 237 -15.29 -18.06 -0.72
N TYR A 238 -14.83 -18.63 0.39
CA TYR A 238 -14.86 -17.98 1.71
C TYR A 238 -13.43 -17.68 2.17
N VAL A 239 -13.16 -16.43 2.57
CA VAL A 239 -11.82 -15.98 2.97
C VAL A 239 -11.85 -15.14 4.25
N GLU A 240 -11.02 -15.52 5.22
CA GLU A 240 -10.72 -14.68 6.38
C GLU A 240 -9.79 -13.52 5.99
N SER A 241 -10.18 -12.29 6.31
CA SER A 241 -9.50 -11.08 5.86
C SER A 241 -9.01 -10.20 7.02
N LEU A 242 -7.93 -9.47 6.79
CA LEU A 242 -7.35 -8.54 7.76
C LEU A 242 -8.03 -7.17 7.77
N ARG A 243 -8.97 -6.91 6.85
CA ARG A 243 -9.75 -5.67 6.84
C ARG A 243 -10.59 -5.50 8.10
N GLY A 244 -10.90 -4.25 8.43
CA GLY A 244 -11.99 -3.94 9.36
C GLY A 244 -13.35 -4.44 8.84
N GLY A 245 -14.31 -4.50 9.76
CA GLY A 245 -15.66 -4.97 9.43
C GLY A 245 -15.89 -6.45 9.71
N GLU A 246 -17.08 -6.89 9.33
CA GLU A 246 -17.61 -8.24 9.47
C GLU A 246 -17.68 -8.91 8.09
N ILE A 247 -18.58 -9.88 7.89
CA ILE A 247 -18.75 -10.55 6.59
C ILE A 247 -19.29 -9.60 5.50
N THR A 248 -18.81 -9.76 4.27
CA THR A 248 -19.34 -9.11 3.05
C THR A 248 -19.12 -10.00 1.83
N PHE A 249 -19.77 -9.67 0.72
CA PHE A 249 -19.58 -10.31 -0.58
C PHE A 249 -18.83 -9.41 -1.58
N HIS A 250 -18.04 -10.05 -2.44
CA HIS A 250 -17.44 -9.48 -3.64
C HIS A 250 -17.67 -10.40 -4.83
N GLY A 251 -17.88 -9.84 -6.02
CA GLY A 251 -18.11 -10.62 -7.24
C GLY A 251 -18.12 -9.78 -8.50
N PRO A 252 -18.42 -10.38 -9.66
CA PRO A 252 -18.58 -9.68 -10.92
C PRO A 252 -19.59 -8.52 -10.81
N GLY A 253 -19.33 -7.42 -11.49
CA GLY A 253 -20.20 -6.24 -11.46
C GLY A 253 -20.07 -5.35 -10.22
N GLN A 254 -19.16 -5.68 -9.30
CA GLN A 254 -18.79 -4.84 -8.16
C GLN A 254 -17.43 -4.19 -8.41
N LEU A 255 -17.37 -2.85 -8.36
CA LEU A 255 -16.10 -2.13 -8.38
C LEU A 255 -15.48 -2.19 -6.99
N VAL A 256 -14.41 -2.97 -6.85
CA VAL A 256 -13.59 -2.97 -5.64
C VAL A 256 -12.37 -2.08 -5.89
N ALA A 257 -12.10 -1.14 -5.00
CA ALA A 257 -10.91 -0.30 -5.08
C ALA A 257 -10.06 -0.48 -3.82
N TYR A 258 -8.78 -0.77 -4.02
CA TYR A 258 -7.77 -0.86 -2.99
C TYR A 258 -6.73 0.26 -3.17
N PRO A 259 -6.98 1.47 -2.63
CA PRO A 259 -5.94 2.48 -2.54
C PRO A 259 -4.88 2.02 -1.54
N ILE A 260 -3.66 1.84 -2.04
CA ILE A 260 -2.45 1.53 -1.26
C ILE A 260 -1.68 2.85 -1.16
N LEU A 261 -1.94 3.59 -0.09
CA LEU A 261 -1.48 4.97 0.12
C LEU A 261 -0.65 5.06 1.39
N ASP A 262 0.45 5.80 1.37
CA ASP A 262 1.09 6.28 2.59
C ASP A 262 0.31 7.49 3.13
N LEU A 263 -0.34 7.32 4.29
CA LEU A 263 -1.10 8.40 4.94
C LEU A 263 -0.21 9.40 5.68
N LYS A 264 1.06 9.08 5.91
CA LYS A 264 1.99 9.92 6.68
C LYS A 264 2.24 11.29 6.01
N PRO A 265 2.51 11.40 4.70
CA PRO A 265 2.65 12.68 4.00
C PRO A 265 1.45 13.63 4.12
N ILE A 266 0.25 13.07 4.11
CA ILE A 266 -1.01 13.81 4.10
C ILE A 266 -1.59 13.97 5.52
N MET A 267 -0.90 13.46 6.53
CA MET A 267 -1.27 13.49 7.95
C MET A 267 -2.75 13.09 8.20
N LEU A 268 -3.24 12.13 7.42
CA LEU A 268 -4.65 11.73 7.46
C LEU A 268 -4.83 10.62 8.51
N SER A 269 -5.71 10.85 9.48
CA SER A 269 -6.10 9.76 10.40
C SER A 269 -6.88 8.68 9.65
N VAL A 270 -6.91 7.46 10.18
CA VAL A 270 -7.66 6.35 9.56
C VAL A 270 -9.15 6.67 9.43
N ARG A 271 -9.73 7.35 10.44
CA ARG A 271 -11.14 7.80 10.40
C ARG A 271 -11.37 8.80 9.26
N CYS A 272 -10.46 9.75 9.08
CA CYS A 272 -10.58 10.72 8.00
C CYS A 272 -10.34 10.09 6.63
N TYR A 273 -9.44 9.11 6.53
CA TYR A 273 -9.27 8.32 5.32
C TYR A 273 -10.57 7.61 4.92
N VAL A 274 -11.25 6.94 5.86
CA VAL A 274 -12.56 6.32 5.61
C VAL A 274 -13.59 7.37 5.14
N SER A 275 -13.66 8.53 5.79
CA SER A 275 -14.57 9.61 5.36
C SER A 275 -14.26 10.11 3.95
N TYR A 276 -12.99 10.15 3.54
CA TYR A 276 -12.59 10.51 2.18
C TYR A 276 -12.98 9.44 1.16
N LEU A 277 -12.91 8.16 1.51
CA LEU A 277 -13.45 7.08 0.66
C LEU A 277 -14.97 7.22 0.49
N GLU A 278 -15.71 7.50 1.57
CA GLU A 278 -17.15 7.75 1.52
C GLU A 278 -17.49 8.92 0.59
N LYS A 279 -16.79 10.05 0.73
CA LYS A 279 -16.95 11.23 -0.15
C LYS A 279 -16.67 10.91 -1.62
N SER A 280 -15.64 10.11 -1.88
CA SER A 280 -15.28 9.70 -3.26
C SER A 280 -16.40 8.88 -3.90
N ILE A 281 -17.01 7.96 -3.14
CA ILE A 281 -18.14 7.16 -3.61
C ILE A 281 -19.40 8.02 -3.80
N ILE A 282 -19.71 8.92 -2.86
CA ILE A 282 -20.85 9.84 -2.99
C ILE A 282 -20.71 10.71 -4.24
N ALA A 283 -19.52 11.25 -4.49
CA ALA A 283 -19.22 12.00 -5.71
C ALA A 283 -19.38 11.15 -6.98
N THR A 284 -19.01 9.87 -6.90
CA THR A 284 -19.22 8.91 -7.99
C THR A 284 -20.70 8.69 -8.27
N CYS A 285 -21.52 8.43 -7.24
CA CYS A 285 -22.97 8.27 -7.37
C CYS A 285 -23.64 9.51 -7.96
N ALA A 286 -23.19 10.71 -7.55
CA ALA A 286 -23.73 11.97 -8.05
C ALA A 286 -23.53 12.17 -9.56
N GLU A 287 -22.43 11.66 -10.15
CA GLU A 287 -22.21 11.68 -11.61
C GLU A 287 -23.22 10.84 -12.40
N PHE A 288 -23.93 9.93 -11.72
CA PHE A 288 -25.04 9.15 -12.27
C PHE A 288 -26.42 9.71 -11.87
N GLY A 289 -26.48 10.84 -11.17
CA GLY A 289 -27.73 11.39 -10.64
C GLY A 289 -28.28 10.64 -9.42
N VAL A 290 -27.50 9.71 -8.85
CA VAL A 290 -27.90 8.94 -7.66
C VAL A 290 -27.48 9.71 -6.40
N LYS A 291 -28.46 10.12 -5.59
CA LYS A 291 -28.20 10.78 -4.31
C LYS A 291 -27.78 9.77 -3.25
N ALA A 292 -26.54 9.86 -2.79
CA ALA A 292 -25.99 9.00 -1.76
C ALA A 292 -25.61 9.80 -0.50
N ILE A 293 -25.62 9.12 0.65
CA ILE A 293 -25.39 9.68 1.99
C ILE A 293 -24.47 8.75 2.82
N THR A 294 -23.90 9.32 3.89
CA THR A 294 -23.30 8.56 4.99
C THR A 294 -24.31 8.40 6.13
N THR A 295 -24.19 7.33 6.89
CA THR A 295 -24.98 7.09 8.12
C THR A 295 -24.03 6.86 9.30
N GLU A 296 -24.56 6.52 10.47
CA GLU A 296 -23.76 6.01 11.59
C GLU A 296 -23.01 4.71 11.27
N ASN A 297 -23.47 3.97 10.25
CA ASN A 297 -22.88 2.73 9.79
C ASN A 297 -21.91 2.98 8.63
N THR A 298 -20.65 2.58 8.79
CA THR A 298 -19.59 2.78 7.78
C THR A 298 -19.98 2.26 6.39
N GLY A 299 -19.73 3.10 5.38
CA GLY A 299 -20.08 2.84 3.99
C GLY A 299 -21.00 3.93 3.43
N VAL A 300 -21.46 3.71 2.20
CA VAL A 300 -22.30 4.68 1.49
C VAL A 300 -23.66 4.08 1.20
N TRP A 301 -24.68 4.92 1.32
CA TRP A 301 -26.07 4.55 1.41
C TRP A 301 -26.93 5.42 0.49
N ILE A 302 -28.05 4.91 -0.01
CA ILE A 302 -29.07 5.70 -0.74
C ILE A 302 -30.14 6.22 0.21
N SER A 303 -30.37 5.48 1.29
CA SER A 303 -31.19 5.83 2.44
C SER A 303 -30.63 5.14 3.67
N ASP A 304 -31.14 5.45 4.86
CA ASP A 304 -30.71 4.78 6.10
C ASP A 304 -30.87 3.24 6.07
N GLN A 305 -31.63 2.69 5.11
CA GLN A 305 -31.87 1.26 4.98
C GLN A 305 -31.12 0.58 3.82
N LYS A 306 -30.70 1.32 2.79
CA LYS A 306 -30.15 0.75 1.55
C LYS A 306 -28.69 1.12 1.34
N LYS A 307 -27.80 0.13 1.51
CA LYS A 307 -26.36 0.29 1.32
C LYS A 307 -25.97 0.08 -0.14
N ILE A 308 -25.23 1.00 -0.73
CA ILE A 308 -24.72 0.88 -2.11
C ILE A 308 -23.23 0.54 -2.15
N ALA A 309 -22.47 0.89 -1.11
CA ALA A 309 -21.05 0.56 -1.04
C ALA A 309 -20.59 0.20 0.38
N ALA A 310 -19.73 -0.81 0.47
CA ALA A 310 -19.05 -1.21 1.69
C ALA A 310 -17.64 -0.59 1.74
N ILE A 311 -17.17 -0.29 2.94
CA ILE A 311 -15.80 0.18 3.19
C ILE A 311 -15.22 -0.63 4.33
N GLY A 312 -14.03 -1.19 4.09
CA GLY A 312 -13.27 -1.96 5.06
C GLY A 312 -11.79 -1.83 4.73
N VAL A 313 -11.06 -1.14 5.60
CA VAL A 313 -9.65 -0.81 5.40
C VAL A 313 -8.78 -1.53 6.43
N HIS A 314 -7.51 -1.67 6.10
CA HIS A 314 -6.45 -2.01 7.04
C HIS A 314 -5.32 -1.00 6.86
N VAL A 315 -4.61 -0.67 7.95
CA VAL A 315 -3.49 0.27 7.90
C VAL A 315 -2.32 -0.32 8.68
N GLN A 316 -1.18 -0.46 8.01
CA GLN A 316 0.06 -0.95 8.60
C GLN A 316 1.14 0.12 8.46
N ARG A 317 1.61 0.67 9.60
CA ARG A 317 2.67 1.69 9.63
C ARG A 317 2.39 2.86 8.67
N TYR A 318 1.15 3.35 8.67
CA TYR A 318 0.59 4.40 7.81
C TYR A 318 0.27 4.02 6.36
N ILE A 319 0.60 2.80 5.90
CA ILE A 319 0.25 2.37 4.54
C ILE A 319 -1.08 1.62 4.56
N THR A 320 -1.99 2.01 3.68
CA THR A 320 -3.32 1.42 3.57
C THR A 320 -3.33 0.14 2.74
N SER A 321 -4.21 -0.78 3.09
CA SER A 321 -4.66 -1.89 2.25
C SER A 321 -6.16 -2.12 2.44
N HIS A 322 -6.73 -2.95 1.58
CA HIS A 322 -8.17 -3.03 1.35
C HIS A 322 -8.73 -1.64 0.97
N GLY A 323 -10.01 -1.37 1.19
CA GLY A 323 -10.60 -0.14 0.66
C GLY A 323 -12.11 -0.18 0.63
N LEU A 324 -12.67 -0.02 -0.56
CA LEU A 324 -14.10 0.10 -0.80
C LEU A 324 -14.59 -0.87 -1.86
N ALA A 325 -15.88 -1.18 -1.81
CA ALA A 325 -16.58 -2.00 -2.78
C ALA A 325 -17.92 -1.33 -3.13
N LEU A 326 -18.01 -0.76 -4.32
CA LEU A 326 -19.20 -0.11 -4.86
C LEU A 326 -19.96 -1.08 -5.77
N ASN A 327 -21.24 -1.28 -5.49
CA ASN A 327 -22.07 -2.15 -6.31
C ASN A 327 -22.50 -1.42 -7.60
N CYS A 328 -22.00 -1.86 -8.75
CA CYS A 328 -22.35 -1.30 -10.06
C CYS A 328 -23.55 -2.06 -10.62
N ASN A 329 -23.30 -3.21 -11.23
CA ASN A 329 -24.30 -4.20 -11.66
C ASN A 329 -24.11 -5.55 -10.96
N THR A 330 -23.65 -5.51 -9.70
CA THR A 330 -23.41 -6.67 -8.85
C THR A 330 -24.63 -7.58 -8.73
N GLU A 331 -24.40 -8.89 -8.75
CA GLU A 331 -25.41 -9.89 -8.37
C GLU A 331 -25.72 -9.81 -6.87
N LEU A 332 -26.82 -9.12 -6.53
CA LEU A 332 -27.19 -8.84 -5.14
C LEU A 332 -27.71 -10.06 -4.38
N GLU A 333 -28.03 -11.16 -5.06
CA GLU A 333 -28.54 -12.39 -4.43
C GLU A 333 -27.55 -13.01 -3.45
N PHE A 334 -26.24 -12.85 -3.67
CA PHE A 334 -25.21 -13.27 -2.71
C PHE A 334 -25.30 -12.49 -1.39
N PHE A 335 -25.74 -11.23 -1.41
CA PHE A 335 -25.95 -10.47 -0.16
C PHE A 335 -27.14 -11.00 0.64
N ASN A 336 -28.15 -11.61 0.00
CA ASN A 336 -29.31 -12.19 0.70
C ASN A 336 -28.95 -13.43 1.53
N GLN A 337 -27.74 -13.98 1.32
CA GLN A 337 -27.26 -15.19 1.98
C GLN A 337 -26.51 -14.90 3.27
N ILE A 338 -26.26 -13.63 3.60
CA ILE A 338 -25.46 -13.21 4.74
C ILE A 338 -26.10 -12.00 5.44
N VAL A 339 -25.80 -11.81 6.72
CA VAL A 339 -26.04 -10.52 7.39
C VAL A 339 -24.82 -9.63 7.14
N ALA A 340 -24.83 -8.96 5.99
CA ALA A 340 -23.69 -8.16 5.54
C ALA A 340 -23.34 -7.05 6.54
N CYS A 341 -22.05 -6.91 6.88
CA CYS A 341 -21.54 -5.96 7.86
C CYS A 341 -22.16 -6.06 9.28
N GLY A 342 -22.88 -7.14 9.61
CA GLY A 342 -23.58 -7.30 10.89
C GLY A 342 -24.89 -6.51 11.01
N LEU A 343 -25.39 -5.95 9.90
CA LEU A 343 -26.49 -5.00 9.90
C LEU A 343 -27.82 -5.67 9.55
N THR A 344 -28.45 -6.29 10.55
CA THR A 344 -29.76 -6.95 10.39
C THR A 344 -30.83 -5.95 9.93
N GLY A 345 -31.62 -6.34 8.93
CA GLY A 345 -32.71 -5.52 8.39
C GLY A 345 -32.28 -4.41 7.44
N LYS A 346 -30.97 -4.28 7.13
CA LYS A 346 -30.49 -3.39 6.07
C LYS A 346 -30.42 -4.13 4.74
N GLU A 347 -30.80 -3.43 3.69
CA GLU A 347 -30.74 -3.94 2.31
C GLU A 347 -29.46 -3.49 1.61
N THR A 348 -29.04 -4.27 0.62
CA THR A 348 -27.99 -3.88 -0.32
C THR A 348 -28.60 -3.51 -1.67
N THR A 349 -28.06 -2.47 -2.31
CA THR A 349 -28.45 -2.04 -3.65
C THR A 349 -27.24 -1.85 -4.56
N SER A 350 -27.47 -1.50 -5.83
CA SER A 350 -26.47 -1.26 -6.86
C SER A 350 -26.85 -0.06 -7.73
N LEU A 351 -25.88 0.55 -8.41
CA LEU A 351 -26.15 1.65 -9.35
C LEU A 351 -27.13 1.24 -10.44
N SER A 352 -26.95 0.06 -11.04
CA SER A 352 -27.84 -0.44 -12.07
C SER A 352 -29.28 -0.60 -11.59
N LYS A 353 -29.48 -1.08 -10.36
CA LYS A 353 -30.80 -1.27 -9.76
C LYS A 353 -31.49 0.06 -9.46
N GLU A 354 -30.76 1.02 -8.91
CA GLU A 354 -31.31 2.35 -8.58
C GLU A 354 -31.63 3.17 -9.83
N LEU A 355 -30.90 2.94 -10.94
CA LEU A 355 -31.14 3.60 -12.22
C LEU A 355 -32.13 2.86 -13.12
N GLY A 356 -32.43 1.59 -12.83
CA GLY A 356 -33.19 0.73 -13.73
C GLY A 356 -32.46 0.40 -15.03
N ASP A 357 -31.12 0.48 -15.05
CA ASP A 357 -30.28 0.33 -16.22
C ASP A 357 -29.18 -0.72 -15.98
N PRO A 358 -29.30 -1.94 -16.55
CA PRO A 358 -28.31 -3.01 -16.38
C PRO A 358 -26.97 -2.72 -17.08
N SER A 359 -26.90 -1.72 -17.97
CA SER A 359 -25.67 -1.36 -18.69
C SER A 359 -24.66 -0.59 -17.82
N VAL A 360 -25.05 -0.15 -16.62
CA VAL A 360 -24.19 0.54 -15.66
C VAL A 360 -23.27 -0.47 -14.96
N ASP A 361 -22.28 -0.95 -15.71
CA ASP A 361 -21.28 -1.90 -15.27
C ASP A 361 -20.04 -1.22 -14.65
N VAL A 362 -19.10 -2.02 -14.18
CA VAL A 362 -17.85 -1.52 -13.57
C VAL A 362 -17.06 -0.62 -14.52
N ARG A 363 -17.03 -0.93 -15.82
CA ARG A 363 -16.28 -0.14 -16.81
C ARG A 363 -16.88 1.24 -17.00
N ALA A 364 -18.21 1.36 -17.01
CA ALA A 364 -18.91 2.64 -17.04
C ALA A 364 -18.63 3.49 -15.77
N VAL A 365 -18.45 2.83 -14.62
CA VAL A 365 -18.25 3.49 -13.32
C VAL A 365 -16.81 3.96 -13.09
N ILE A 366 -15.80 3.24 -13.58
CA ILE A 366 -14.37 3.55 -13.33
C ILE A 366 -14.00 5.02 -13.64
N PRO A 367 -14.34 5.61 -14.82
CA PRO A 367 -13.97 7.00 -15.12
C PRO A 367 -14.58 8.00 -14.13
N LYS A 368 -15.82 7.77 -13.69
CA LYS A 368 -16.52 8.60 -12.71
C LYS A 368 -15.89 8.46 -11.32
N PHE A 369 -15.54 7.24 -10.95
CA PHE A 369 -14.84 6.94 -9.71
C PHE A 369 -13.48 7.63 -9.63
N LEU A 370 -12.65 7.52 -10.68
CA LEU A 370 -11.33 8.14 -10.73
C LEU A 370 -11.42 9.68 -10.62
N LYS A 371 -12.40 10.29 -11.30
CA LYS A 371 -12.68 11.73 -11.19
C LYS A 371 -13.05 12.12 -9.75
N GLY A 372 -14.01 11.42 -9.14
CA GLY A 372 -14.47 11.69 -7.77
C GLY A 372 -13.38 11.47 -6.72
N PHE A 373 -12.61 10.39 -6.86
CA PHE A 373 -11.47 10.07 -6.00
C PHE A 373 -10.37 11.13 -6.12
N GLY A 374 -9.98 11.51 -7.34
CA GLY A 374 -8.95 12.52 -7.58
C GLY A 374 -9.30 13.89 -7.02
N ALA A 375 -10.55 14.32 -7.19
CA ALA A 375 -11.03 15.56 -6.59
C ALA A 375 -10.99 15.50 -5.05
N THR A 376 -11.40 14.39 -4.46
CA THR A 376 -11.45 14.21 -2.99
C THR A 376 -10.06 14.15 -2.37
N PHE A 377 -9.14 13.42 -2.99
CA PHE A 377 -7.77 13.28 -2.52
C PHE A 377 -6.82 14.37 -3.03
N ASN A 378 -7.32 15.27 -3.90
CA ASN A 378 -6.55 16.35 -4.52
C ASN A 378 -5.31 15.82 -5.27
N ARG A 379 -5.51 14.75 -6.05
CA ARG A 379 -4.46 14.09 -6.85
C ARG A 379 -4.94 13.84 -8.27
N GLU A 380 -4.03 14.00 -9.23
CA GLU A 380 -4.24 13.56 -10.60
C GLU A 380 -4.19 12.02 -10.65
N LEU A 381 -5.12 11.40 -11.38
CA LEU A 381 -5.15 9.94 -11.57
C LEU A 381 -4.60 9.64 -12.96
N VAL A 382 -3.63 8.73 -13.03
CA VAL A 382 -2.94 8.36 -14.27
C VAL A 382 -2.88 6.84 -14.40
N ALA A 383 -2.85 6.31 -15.62
CA ALA A 383 -2.68 4.87 -15.80
C ALA A 383 -1.31 4.43 -15.26
N LEU A 384 -1.24 3.23 -14.67
CA LEU A 384 0.02 2.70 -14.15
C LEU A 384 1.07 2.55 -15.26
N SER A 385 0.67 2.14 -16.45
CA SER A 385 1.53 2.00 -17.63
C SER A 385 2.20 3.29 -18.07
N GLU A 386 1.59 4.45 -17.83
CA GLU A 386 2.14 5.76 -18.20
C GLU A 386 3.25 6.22 -17.25
N THR A 387 3.24 5.75 -16.01
CA THR A 387 4.18 6.20 -14.96
C THR A 387 5.17 5.14 -14.53
N ARG A 388 4.75 3.86 -14.49
CA ARG A 388 5.52 2.73 -13.97
C ARG A 388 5.23 1.44 -14.78
N PRO A 389 5.58 1.38 -16.08
CA PRO A 389 5.28 0.24 -16.94
C PRO A 389 5.91 -1.08 -16.45
N GLU A 390 7.10 -1.04 -15.86
CA GLU A 390 7.74 -2.25 -15.30
C GLU A 390 6.98 -2.80 -14.09
N LEU A 391 6.39 -1.92 -13.26
CA LEU A 391 5.56 -2.36 -12.14
C LEU A 391 4.24 -2.95 -12.64
N GLU A 392 3.62 -2.34 -13.65
CA GLU A 392 2.42 -2.91 -14.29
C GLU A 392 2.71 -4.31 -14.83
N LYS A 393 3.82 -4.49 -15.56
CA LYS A 393 4.25 -5.80 -16.05
C LYS A 393 4.48 -6.81 -14.92
N ALA A 394 5.14 -6.40 -13.83
CA ALA A 394 5.34 -7.26 -12.67
C ALA A 394 4.01 -7.68 -12.00
N ILE A 395 3.03 -6.77 -11.93
CA ILE A 395 1.68 -7.06 -11.42
C ILE A 395 0.98 -8.06 -12.34
N GLN A 396 1.00 -7.86 -13.65
CA GLN A 396 0.38 -8.76 -14.63
C GLN A 396 1.02 -10.15 -14.58
N ASP A 397 2.35 -10.22 -14.55
CA ASP A 397 3.11 -11.47 -14.43
C ASP A 397 2.75 -12.22 -13.13
N TYR A 398 2.64 -11.51 -12.00
CA TYR A 398 2.20 -12.09 -10.74
C TYR A 398 0.76 -12.62 -10.82
N ILE A 399 -0.16 -11.88 -11.45
CA ILE A 399 -1.55 -12.31 -11.59
C ILE A 399 -1.63 -13.58 -12.42
N GLN A 400 -0.81 -13.71 -13.46
CA GLN A 400 -0.80 -14.88 -14.34
C GLN A 400 -0.12 -16.10 -13.69
N THR A 401 1.03 -15.89 -13.05
CA THR A 401 1.91 -16.99 -12.61
C THR A 401 1.83 -17.29 -11.12
N GLY A 402 1.37 -16.34 -10.31
CA GLY A 402 1.46 -16.38 -8.85
C GLY A 402 2.88 -16.14 -8.30
N ASN A 403 3.89 -15.93 -9.15
CA ASN A 403 5.28 -15.72 -8.71
C ASN A 403 5.49 -14.26 -8.25
N PRO A 404 5.81 -14.01 -6.96
CA PRO A 404 5.98 -12.67 -6.43
C PRO A 404 7.37 -12.05 -6.69
N GLU A 405 8.33 -12.76 -7.28
CA GLU A 405 9.73 -12.31 -7.35
C GLU A 405 9.90 -10.94 -8.01
N LYS A 406 9.16 -10.64 -9.07
CA LYS A 406 9.25 -9.35 -9.78
C LYS A 406 8.63 -8.18 -9.00
N LEU A 407 7.86 -8.46 -7.94
CA LEU A 407 7.24 -7.46 -7.07
C LEU A 407 8.04 -7.17 -5.80
N ARG A 408 8.99 -8.04 -5.43
CA ARG A 408 9.83 -7.88 -4.23
C ARG A 408 11.01 -6.96 -4.53
#